data_AF-A0A2Y9QU18-F1
#
_entry.id   AF-A0A2Y9QU18-F1
#
_cell.length_a   1.000
_cell.length_b   1.000
_cell.length_c   1.000
_cell.angle_alpha   90.00
_cell.angle_beta   90.00
_cell.angle_gamma   90.00
#
_symmetry.space_group_name_H-M   'P 1'
#
loop_
_entity.id
_entity.type
_entity.pdbx_description
1 polymer ?
#
loop_
_entity_poly.entity_id
_entity_poly.type
_entity_poly.pdbx_seq_one_letter_code
_entity_poly.pdbx_strand_id
1 'polypeptide(L)'
;MSRSRDREGKGGPRRFTNSMNQEKLAKLQAQVRIGGKVNMIKDDGTVIHFNNPKVQASLSANTFAITGHAEAKPITEMLPGILSQLGADSLTSLRKLAEQFPRQVLDSKTPKPEDIDEEDDDVPDLVENFDEASKNEAN
;
A
#
# COMPACT_ATOMS: atom_id res chain seq x y z
N MET A 1 66.78 -9.21 15.42
CA MET A 1 65.44 -9.03 16.03
C MET A 1 64.86 -7.71 15.54
N SER A 2 64.06 -7.74 14.48
CA SER A 2 63.37 -6.54 13.97
C SER A 2 61.88 -6.84 13.99
N ARG A 3 61.18 -6.27 14.99
CA ARG A 3 59.74 -6.36 15.15
C ARG A 3 59.06 -5.43 14.14
N SER A 4 58.59 -5.96 13.02
CA SER A 4 57.66 -5.26 12.12
C SER A 4 56.26 -5.37 12.71
N ARG A 5 55.76 -4.24 13.21
CA ARG A 5 54.40 -4.06 13.73
C ARG A 5 53.36 -4.09 12.62
N ASP A 6 52.25 -4.70 12.96
CA ASP A 6 51.03 -4.97 12.20
C ASP A 6 50.42 -3.75 11.49
N ARG A 7 49.81 -4.01 10.33
CA ARG A 7 48.92 -3.06 9.65
C ARG A 7 47.56 -3.74 9.43
N GLU A 8 46.78 -3.83 10.50
CA GLU A 8 45.37 -4.22 10.42
C GLU A 8 44.58 -3.12 9.69
N GLY A 9 44.09 -3.44 8.49
CA GLY A 9 43.16 -2.60 7.75
C GLY A 9 41.80 -2.60 8.43
N LYS A 10 41.49 -1.53 9.17
CA LYS A 10 40.15 -1.28 9.73
C LYS A 10 39.14 -1.01 8.61
N GLY A 11 38.47 -2.06 8.14
CA GLY A 11 37.23 -1.97 7.36
C GLY A 11 36.05 -1.61 8.27
N GLY A 12 35.90 -0.33 8.61
CA GLY A 12 34.69 0.16 9.29
C GLY A 12 33.46 0.11 8.37
N PRO A 13 32.23 0.01 8.92
CA PRO A 13 31.01 -0.03 8.12
C PRO A 13 30.90 1.28 7.32
N ARG A 14 30.93 1.17 5.99
CA ARG A 14 30.71 2.31 5.10
C ARG A 14 29.28 2.80 5.34
N ARG A 15 29.13 3.89 6.08
CA ARG A 15 27.86 4.62 6.19
C ARG A 15 27.49 5.04 4.78
N PHE A 16 26.47 4.40 4.20
CA PHE A 16 25.83 4.89 2.98
C PHE A 16 25.16 6.21 3.33
N THR A 17 25.86 7.32 3.06
CA THR A 17 25.28 8.64 3.21
C THR A 17 24.29 8.85 2.08
N ASN A 18 23.09 9.31 2.42
CA ASN A 18 22.03 9.72 1.49
C ASN A 18 22.50 10.80 0.47
N SER A 19 23.66 11.42 0.73
CA SER A 19 24.34 12.40 -0.12
C SER A 19 24.73 11.85 -1.50
N MET A 20 25.19 10.60 -1.62
CA MET A 20 25.65 10.06 -2.91
C MET A 20 24.52 9.92 -3.94
N ASN A 21 23.29 9.66 -3.49
CA ASN A 21 22.15 9.50 -4.40
C ASN A 21 21.68 10.86 -4.96
N GLN A 22 21.77 11.90 -4.15
CA GLN A 22 21.33 13.25 -4.52
C GLN A 22 22.19 13.87 -5.63
N GLU A 23 23.52 13.70 -5.56
CA GLU A 23 24.46 14.22 -6.57
C GLU A 23 24.32 13.53 -7.93
N LYS A 24 24.11 12.21 -7.95
CA LYS A 24 23.90 11.45 -9.19
C LYS A 24 22.64 11.92 -9.92
N LEU A 25 21.59 12.22 -9.16
CA LEU A 25 20.33 12.70 -9.72
C LEU A 25 20.42 14.15 -10.19
N ALA A 26 21.22 15.00 -9.53
CA ALA A 26 21.49 16.36 -9.99
C ALA A 26 22.11 16.40 -11.40
N LYS A 27 22.93 15.40 -11.75
CA LYS A 27 23.49 15.26 -13.11
C LYS A 27 22.45 14.96 -14.18
N LEU A 28 21.29 14.40 -13.79
CA LEU A 28 20.16 14.14 -14.70
C LEU A 28 19.21 15.35 -14.84
N GLN A 29 19.63 16.54 -14.39
CA GLN A 29 18.80 17.75 -14.34
C GLN A 29 17.49 17.50 -13.58
N ALA A 30 17.52 16.64 -12.55
CA ALA A 30 16.33 16.29 -11.81
C ALA A 30 15.79 17.52 -11.06
N GLN A 31 14.52 17.84 -11.28
CA GLN A 31 13.84 18.92 -10.59
C GLN A 31 13.30 18.38 -9.26
N VAL A 32 13.61 19.07 -8.17
CA VAL A 32 13.14 18.70 -6.84
C VAL A 32 11.77 19.32 -6.61
N ARG A 33 10.78 18.49 -6.27
CA ARG A 33 9.44 18.90 -5.82
C ARG A 33 9.24 18.42 -4.39
N ILE A 34 8.74 19.31 -3.54
CA ILE A 34 8.49 19.03 -2.12
C ILE A 34 7.00 19.23 -1.87
N GLY A 35 6.38 18.26 -1.19
CA GLY A 35 4.96 18.31 -0.84
C GLY A 35 4.06 17.49 -1.79
N GLY A 36 2.77 17.41 -1.42
CA GLY A 36 1.79 16.54 -2.08
C GLY A 36 1.75 15.13 -1.49
N LYS A 37 1.21 14.19 -2.25
CA LYS A 37 1.09 12.77 -1.89
C LYS A 37 1.55 11.91 -3.05
N VAL A 38 2.27 10.83 -2.75
CA VAL A 38 2.63 9.81 -3.75
C VAL A 38 2.08 8.47 -3.28
N ASN A 39 1.39 7.79 -4.18
CA ASN A 39 0.85 6.46 -3.96
C ASN A 39 1.49 5.51 -4.96
N MET A 40 2.09 4.42 -4.47
CA MET A 40 2.49 3.30 -5.31
C MET A 40 1.50 2.18 -5.10
N ILE A 41 0.64 1.95 -6.09
CA ILE A 41 -0.35 0.87 -6.07
C ILE A 41 0.34 -0.41 -6.50
N LYS A 42 0.18 -1.46 -5.70
CA LYS A 42 0.65 -2.80 -6.04
C LYS A 42 -0.51 -3.65 -6.54
N ASP A 43 -0.16 -4.76 -7.19
CA ASP A 43 -1.06 -5.80 -7.64
C ASP A 43 -1.64 -6.65 -6.49
N ASP A 44 -0.93 -6.73 -5.36
CA ASP A 44 -1.36 -7.43 -4.14
C ASP A 44 -2.52 -6.75 -3.37
N GLY A 45 -3.04 -5.62 -3.87
CA GLY A 45 -4.10 -4.86 -3.22
C GLY A 45 -3.63 -3.89 -2.13
N THR A 46 -2.32 -3.76 -1.92
CA THR A 46 -1.75 -2.76 -1.01
C THR A 46 -1.24 -1.54 -1.77
N VAL A 47 -1.19 -0.42 -1.06
CA VAL A 47 -0.67 0.85 -1.55
C VAL A 47 0.47 1.28 -0.62
N ILE A 48 1.64 1.57 -1.18
CA ILE A 48 2.67 2.30 -0.44
C ILE A 48 2.35 3.78 -0.54
N HIS A 49 1.91 4.35 0.58
CA HIS A 49 1.53 5.74 0.72
C HIS A 49 2.70 6.55 1.27
N PHE A 50 3.02 7.65 0.58
CA PHE A 50 3.95 8.66 1.06
C PHE A 50 3.21 9.98 1.26
N ASN A 51 3.19 10.45 2.51
CA ASN A 51 2.67 11.77 2.84
C ASN A 51 3.80 12.80 2.84
N ASN A 52 3.61 13.90 2.13
CA ASN A 52 4.60 14.97 1.96
C ASN A 52 6.03 14.48 1.62
N PRO A 53 6.23 13.59 0.61
CA PRO A 53 7.57 13.15 0.26
C PRO A 53 8.39 14.26 -0.39
N LYS A 54 9.71 14.09 -0.34
CA LYS A 54 10.65 14.78 -1.23
C LYS A 54 10.76 13.95 -2.51
N VAL A 55 10.32 14.53 -3.62
CA VAL A 55 10.38 13.91 -4.94
C VAL A 55 11.44 14.60 -5.77
N GLN A 56 12.29 13.83 -6.41
CA GLN A 56 13.22 14.32 -7.41
C GLN A 56 12.88 13.61 -8.71
N ALA A 57 12.60 14.38 -9.76
CA ALA A 57 12.13 13.82 -11.03
C ALA A 57 12.99 14.32 -12.18
N SER A 58 13.47 13.40 -13.02
CA SER A 58 14.00 13.72 -14.34
C SER A 58 12.98 13.24 -15.36
N LEU A 59 12.20 14.19 -15.91
CA LEU A 59 11.15 13.90 -16.89
C LEU A 59 11.75 13.42 -18.22
N SER A 60 12.91 13.95 -18.60
CA SER A 60 13.63 13.51 -19.81
C SER A 60 14.11 12.05 -19.71
N ALA A 61 14.42 11.58 -18.50
CA ALA A 61 14.84 10.21 -18.24
C ALA A 61 13.72 9.32 -17.65
N ASN A 62 12.47 9.81 -17.60
CA ASN A 62 11.34 9.11 -16.97
C ASN A 62 11.67 8.50 -15.60
N THR A 63 12.50 9.18 -14.81
CA THR A 63 13.06 8.64 -13.56
C THR A 63 12.61 9.49 -12.39
N PHE A 64 12.02 8.83 -11.39
CA PHE A 64 11.54 9.46 -10.16
C PHE A 64 12.25 8.83 -8.95
N ALA A 65 12.86 9.67 -8.12
CA ALA A 65 13.35 9.28 -6.81
C ALA A 65 12.43 9.89 -5.74
N ILE A 66 11.82 9.03 -4.94
CA ILE A 66 10.88 9.42 -3.88
C ILE A 66 11.54 9.08 -2.55
N THR A 67 11.62 10.07 -1.67
CA THR A 67 12.21 9.94 -0.34
C THR A 67 11.26 10.51 0.70
N GLY A 68 10.94 9.73 1.73
CA GLY A 68 9.98 10.11 2.76
C GLY A 68 9.53 8.91 3.58
N HIS A 69 8.62 9.15 4.53
CA HIS A 69 7.98 8.09 5.29
C HIS A 69 7.01 7.31 4.38
N ALA A 70 7.13 5.98 4.41
CA ALA A 70 6.32 5.07 3.60
C ALA A 70 5.41 4.27 4.52
N GLU A 71 4.10 4.29 4.25
CA GLU A 71 3.11 3.49 4.96
C GLU A 71 2.45 2.52 3.99
N ALA A 72 2.57 1.23 4.24
CA ALA A 72 1.82 0.23 3.49
C ALA A 72 0.40 0.16 4.06
N LYS A 73 -0.60 0.50 3.25
CA LYS A 73 -2.02 0.44 3.62
C LYS A 73 -2.79 -0.41 2.61
N PRO A 74 -3.83 -1.14 3.01
CA PRO A 74 -4.72 -1.78 2.05
C PRO A 74 -5.44 -0.69 1.24
N ILE A 75 -5.67 -0.96 -0.04
CA ILE A 75 -6.33 -0.02 -0.96
C ILE A 75 -7.73 0.42 -0.49
N THR A 76 -8.40 -0.44 0.27
CA THR A 76 -9.73 -0.21 0.86
C THR A 76 -9.74 0.96 1.85
N GLU A 77 -8.65 1.17 2.60
CA GLU A 77 -8.52 2.30 3.53
C GLU A 77 -8.31 3.65 2.83
N MET A 78 -7.90 3.64 1.56
CA MET A 78 -7.66 4.86 0.78
C MET A 78 -8.85 5.25 -0.12
N LEU A 79 -9.95 4.51 -0.05
CA LEU A 79 -11.19 4.83 -0.77
C LEU A 79 -11.92 6.01 -0.12
N PRO A 80 -12.60 6.88 -0.91
CA PRO A 80 -12.70 6.88 -2.37
C PRO A 80 -11.54 7.63 -3.06
N GLY A 81 -10.68 8.32 -2.32
CA GLY A 81 -9.70 9.26 -2.88
C GLY A 81 -8.65 8.62 -3.80
N ILE A 82 -8.37 7.33 -3.64
CA ILE A 82 -7.47 6.57 -4.52
C ILE A 82 -8.09 6.30 -5.89
N LEU A 83 -9.42 6.30 -6.02
CA LEU A 83 -10.12 6.03 -7.30
C LEU A 83 -9.77 7.06 -8.37
N SER A 84 -9.55 8.32 -7.99
CA SER A 84 -9.14 9.38 -8.93
C SER A 84 -7.71 9.20 -9.46
N GLN A 85 -6.92 8.31 -8.84
CA GLN A 85 -5.54 8.01 -9.25
C GLN A 85 -5.43 6.65 -9.95
N LEU A 86 -6.41 5.76 -9.74
CA LEU A 86 -6.49 4.48 -10.40
C LEU A 86 -7.06 4.67 -11.81
N GLY A 87 -6.39 4.07 -12.80
CA GLY A 87 -6.95 3.94 -14.15
C GLY A 87 -7.99 2.82 -14.22
N ALA A 88 -8.70 2.73 -15.36
CA ALA A 88 -9.71 1.70 -15.61
C ALA A 88 -9.17 0.26 -15.39
N ASP A 89 -7.91 0.02 -15.76
CA ASP A 89 -7.27 -1.27 -15.62
C ASP A 89 -7.06 -1.65 -14.14
N SER A 90 -6.58 -0.72 -13.31
CA SER A 90 -6.37 -0.96 -11.88
C SER A 90 -7.69 -1.09 -11.10
N LEU A 91 -8.77 -0.44 -11.56
CA LEU A 91 -10.11 -0.61 -10.99
C LEU A 91 -10.65 -2.02 -11.21
N THR A 92 -10.30 -2.67 -12.31
CA THR A 92 -10.69 -4.07 -12.57
C THR A 92 -10.03 -5.02 -11.58
N SER A 93 -8.74 -4.81 -11.28
CA SER A 93 -8.02 -5.57 -10.24
C SER A 93 -8.59 -5.29 -8.86
N LEU A 94 -8.89 -4.02 -8.55
CA LEU A 94 -9.54 -3.64 -7.30
C LEU A 94 -10.92 -4.30 -7.13
N ARG A 95 -11.72 -4.36 -8.20
CA ARG A 95 -13.03 -5.00 -8.18
C ARG A 95 -12.92 -6.50 -7.88
N LYS A 96 -11.97 -7.20 -8.52
CA LYS A 96 -11.71 -8.61 -8.23
C LYS A 96 -11.28 -8.84 -6.79
N LEU A 97 -10.46 -7.95 -6.23
CA LEU A 97 -10.08 -8.00 -4.82
C LEU A 97 -11.28 -7.73 -3.91
N ALA A 98 -12.10 -6.73 -4.23
CA ALA A 98 -13.31 -6.41 -3.48
C ALA A 98 -14.38 -7.52 -3.54
N GLU A 99 -14.43 -8.30 -4.62
CA GLU A 99 -15.30 -9.48 -4.75
C GLU A 99 -14.83 -10.66 -3.89
N GLN A 100 -13.54 -10.73 -3.52
CA GLN A 100 -13.01 -11.71 -2.57
C GLN A 100 -13.28 -11.32 -1.11
N PHE A 101 -13.59 -10.04 -0.84
CA PHE A 101 -14.10 -9.62 0.45
C PHE A 101 -15.62 -9.89 0.50
N PRO A 102 -16.14 -10.56 1.56
CA PRO A 102 -17.58 -10.68 1.72
C PRO A 102 -18.21 -9.28 1.71
N ARG A 103 -19.22 -9.08 0.85
CA ARG A 103 -19.89 -7.80 0.56
C ARG A 103 -20.71 -7.25 1.74
N GLN A 104 -20.30 -7.43 2.99
CA GLN A 104 -21.13 -7.14 4.16
C GLN A 104 -21.11 -5.68 4.65
N VAL A 105 -20.49 -4.73 3.94
CA VAL A 105 -20.36 -3.34 4.45
C VAL A 105 -21.01 -2.24 3.63
N LEU A 106 -21.78 -2.54 2.58
CA LEU A 106 -22.39 -1.51 1.73
C LEU A 106 -23.91 -1.67 1.52
N ASP A 107 -24.64 -2.15 2.54
CA ASP A 107 -26.11 -1.99 2.57
C ASP A 107 -26.63 -1.35 3.85
N SER A 108 -25.79 -0.54 4.50
CA SER A 108 -26.26 0.40 5.52
C SER A 108 -26.37 1.79 4.91
N LYS A 109 -27.61 2.16 4.55
CA LYS A 109 -28.14 3.53 4.47
C LYS A 109 -28.29 4.14 3.07
N THR A 110 -29.35 3.71 2.36
CA THR A 110 -30.18 4.62 1.55
C THR A 110 -31.61 4.54 2.10
N PRO A 111 -32.22 5.62 2.62
CA PRO A 111 -33.63 5.58 3.00
C PRO A 111 -34.47 5.52 1.72
N LYS A 112 -35.13 4.39 1.47
CA LYS A 112 -36.20 4.28 0.47
C LYS A 112 -37.38 5.15 0.93
N PRO A 113 -38.01 5.97 0.06
CA PRO A 113 -39.38 6.37 0.27
C PRO A 113 -40.28 5.15 0.09
N GLU A 114 -41.24 5.04 0.99
CA GLU A 114 -42.28 4.02 1.10
C GLU A 114 -43.00 3.79 -0.24
N ASP A 115 -43.17 2.52 -0.65
CA ASP A 115 -44.47 1.92 -0.97
C ASP A 115 -44.35 0.48 -1.58
N ILE A 116 -45.14 -0.43 -0.99
CA ILE A 116 -45.74 -1.70 -1.45
C ILE A 116 -44.92 -3.00 -1.66
N ASP A 117 -45.24 -3.95 -0.77
CA ASP A 117 -45.25 -5.43 -0.78
C ASP A 117 -44.79 -6.20 -2.02
N GLU A 118 -43.89 -7.17 -1.81
CA GLU A 118 -44.03 -8.59 -2.21
C GLU A 118 -42.93 -9.43 -1.54
N GLU A 119 -43.36 -10.50 -0.87
CA GLU A 119 -42.62 -11.43 -0.01
C GLU A 119 -41.70 -12.37 -0.81
N ASP A 120 -40.39 -12.46 -0.48
CA ASP A 120 -39.64 -13.72 -0.22
C ASP A 120 -38.12 -13.48 0.00
N ASP A 121 -37.54 -14.27 0.90
CA ASP A 121 -36.11 -14.55 1.12
C ASP A 121 -35.23 -13.63 2.00
N ASP A 122 -35.72 -13.32 3.21
CA ASP A 122 -34.89 -13.11 4.40
C ASP A 122 -34.44 -14.48 4.99
N VAL A 123 -33.53 -15.19 4.30
CA VAL A 123 -32.84 -16.36 4.86
C VAL A 123 -31.33 -16.06 4.98
N PRO A 124 -30.76 -16.04 6.20
CA PRO A 124 -29.33 -15.89 6.41
C PRO A 124 -28.56 -17.18 6.07
N ASP A 125 -27.40 -17.07 5.40
CA ASP A 125 -26.51 -18.21 5.18
C ASP A 125 -26.03 -18.78 6.52
N LEU A 126 -26.33 -20.05 6.73
CA LEU A 126 -26.01 -20.81 7.93
C LEU A 126 -24.49 -20.88 8.10
N VAL A 127 -24.01 -20.41 9.25
CA VAL A 127 -22.60 -20.47 9.65
C VAL A 127 -22.13 -21.93 9.66
N GLU A 128 -21.31 -22.35 8.70
CA GLU A 128 -20.69 -23.69 8.67
C GLU A 128 -19.55 -23.88 9.69
N ASN A 129 -19.53 -23.10 10.77
CA ASN A 129 -18.50 -23.18 11.83
C ASN A 129 -19.10 -23.37 13.23
N PHE A 130 -20.16 -24.18 13.35
CA PHE A 130 -20.71 -24.58 14.67
C PHE A 130 -20.37 -26.01 15.08
N ASP A 131 -19.91 -26.86 14.16
CA ASP A 131 -19.52 -28.25 14.48
C ASP A 131 -18.08 -28.41 15.02
N GLU A 132 -17.23 -27.38 14.89
CA GLU A 132 -15.84 -27.43 15.38
C GLU A 132 -15.69 -26.95 16.83
N ALA A 133 -16.65 -26.16 17.34
CA ALA A 133 -16.65 -25.68 18.73
C ALA A 133 -17.10 -26.73 19.77
N SER A 134 -17.68 -27.87 19.35
CA SER A 134 -18.28 -28.87 20.25
C SER A 134 -17.41 -30.11 20.53
N LYS A 135 -16.15 -30.16 20.07
CA LYS A 135 -15.29 -31.36 20.24
C LYS A 135 -14.11 -31.22 21.19
N ASN A 136 -13.97 -30.12 21.94
CA ASN A 136 -12.80 -29.92 22.80
C ASN A 136 -13.08 -29.78 24.31
N GLU A 137 -14.15 -30.40 24.83
CA GLU A 137 -14.32 -30.61 26.28
C GLU A 137 -14.68 -32.08 26.59
N ALA A 138 -13.67 -32.95 26.54
CA ALA A 138 -13.68 -34.23 27.24
C ALA A 138 -12.23 -34.71 27.50
N ASN A 139 -11.54 -34.03 28.43
CA ASN A 139 -10.57 -34.66 29.34
C ASN A 139 -10.44 -33.82 30.61
#